data_AF-A0A4R9K4A1-F1
#
_entry.id   AF-A0A4R9K4A1-F1
#
_cell.length_a   1.000
_cell.length_b   1.000
_cell.length_c   1.000
_cell.angle_alpha   90.00
_cell.angle_beta   90.00
_cell.angle_gamma   90.00
#
_symmetry.space_group_name_H-M   'P 1'
#
loop_
_entity.id
_entity.type
_entity.pdbx_description
1 polymer ?
#
loop_
_entity_poly.entity_id
_entity_poly.type
_entity_poly.pdbx_seq_one_letter_code
_entity_poly.pdbx_strand_id
1 'polypeptide(L)'
;MMSDKPLKFAIFLSLILSLVAFWDHQITSYLKDFVVLIHEICHASAALFTGGMVKGIALHGNEGGETIAIPASFRGSFILVVSAGYIGSSLVGGLLLKSGFSGHNARQTLILFGLLLITVSVLYSKLGELAYFTGIFWGLGILVTGMLGESISILALVFLGTSISLYSIYDLSDFADKLPETDAGILAYWMSGLSPEDLNAEETPVAVLFLGYLIASLWSLLSIGIIYYFLKGSLHEHRHEEDHTATNALDSFERFPGDLSPEAKLWLEKRGVDPESGVVIPPNLLFDLPPKDN
;
A
#
# COMPACT_ATOMS: atom_id res chain seq x y z
N MET A 1 12.91 23.63 10.09
CA MET A 1 12.47 22.36 9.48
C MET A 1 12.36 21.33 10.59
N MET A 2 11.21 21.30 11.28
CA MET A 2 10.92 20.25 12.27
C MET A 2 10.81 18.93 11.49
N SER A 3 11.50 17.89 11.95
CA SER A 3 11.46 16.54 11.39
C SER A 3 10.04 16.17 10.89
N ASP A 4 9.90 15.75 9.62
CA ASP A 4 8.61 15.35 9.05
C ASP A 4 8.05 14.07 9.69
N LYS A 5 8.89 13.35 10.44
CA LYS A 5 8.57 12.06 11.07
C LYS A 5 7.54 12.17 12.21
N PRO A 6 7.70 13.04 13.24
CA PRO A 6 6.69 13.24 14.27
C PRO A 6 5.35 13.73 13.69
N LEU A 7 5.36 14.53 12.62
CA LEU A 7 4.12 14.97 11.97
C LEU A 7 3.39 13.80 11.29
N LYS A 8 4.09 13.01 10.46
CA LYS A 8 3.51 11.82 9.81
C LYS A 8 2.96 10.83 10.83
N PHE A 9 3.71 10.60 11.91
CA PHE A 9 3.28 9.74 13.01
C PHE A 9 2.07 10.31 13.77
N ALA A 10 2.03 11.62 14.02
CA ALA A 10 0.88 12.27 14.65
C ALA A 10 -0.37 12.19 13.77
N ILE A 11 -0.24 12.38 12.44
CA ILE A 11 -1.35 12.20 11.49
C ILE A 11 -1.86 10.76 11.55
N PHE A 12 -0.97 9.78 11.44
CA PHE A 12 -1.32 8.37 11.56
C PHE A 12 -2.09 8.07 12.85
N LEU A 13 -1.53 8.46 14.01
CA LEU A 13 -2.16 8.24 15.30
C LEU A 13 -3.52 8.95 15.41
N SER A 14 -3.63 10.18 14.90
CA SER A 14 -4.89 10.92 14.90
C SER A 14 -5.96 10.23 14.05
N LEU A 15 -5.59 9.61 12.93
CA LEU A 15 -6.50 8.84 12.09
C LEU A 15 -6.96 7.56 12.80
N ILE A 16 -6.05 6.84 13.46
CA ILE A 16 -6.42 5.68 14.30
C ILE A 16 -7.44 6.10 15.35
N LEU A 17 -7.14 7.14 16.13
CA LEU A 17 -8.02 7.61 17.20
C LEU A 17 -9.38 8.05 16.65
N SER A 18 -9.40 8.72 15.50
CA SER A 18 -10.65 9.14 14.85
C SER A 18 -11.48 7.94 14.37
N LEU A 19 -10.84 6.96 13.72
CA LEU A 19 -11.53 5.75 13.26
C LEU A 19 -12.14 4.97 14.43
N VAL A 20 -11.41 4.82 15.54
CA VAL A 20 -11.91 4.17 16.75
C VAL A 20 -13.05 4.99 17.38
N ALA A 21 -12.92 6.31 17.48
CA ALA A 21 -13.93 7.16 18.12
C ALA A 21 -15.25 7.24 17.33
N PHE A 22 -15.19 7.18 16.00
CA PHE A 22 -16.36 7.26 15.12
C PHE A 22 -16.81 5.91 14.57
N TRP A 23 -16.28 4.81 15.09
CA TRP A 23 -16.46 3.48 14.51
C TRP A 23 -17.94 3.07 14.40
N ASP A 24 -18.75 3.40 15.39
CA ASP A 24 -20.19 3.03 15.44
C ASP A 24 -21.10 3.99 14.67
N HIS A 25 -20.53 5.01 14.02
CA HIS A 25 -21.32 6.02 13.31
C HIS A 25 -21.78 5.54 11.93
N GLN A 26 -22.98 5.90 11.48
CA GLN A 26 -23.51 5.45 10.17
C GLN A 26 -22.57 5.75 8.99
N ILE A 27 -21.83 6.86 9.01
CA ILE A 27 -20.91 7.24 7.94
C ILE A 27 -19.76 6.22 7.79
N THR A 28 -19.27 5.64 8.88
CA THR A 28 -18.20 4.64 8.82
C THR A 28 -18.69 3.32 8.22
N SER A 29 -20.00 3.02 8.20
CA SER A 29 -20.51 1.81 7.55
C SER A 29 -20.06 1.68 6.09
N TYR A 30 -20.07 2.77 5.32
CA TYR A 30 -19.57 2.78 3.93
C TYR A 30 -18.08 2.51 3.82
N LEU A 31 -17.30 2.93 4.83
CA LEU A 31 -15.88 2.63 4.92
C LEU A 31 -15.68 1.17 5.33
N LYS A 32 -16.47 0.64 6.26
CA LYS A 32 -16.42 -0.76 6.68
C LYS A 32 -16.71 -1.68 5.49
N ASP A 33 -17.79 -1.45 4.75
CA ASP A 33 -18.12 -2.23 3.55
C ASP A 33 -16.97 -2.22 2.52
N PHE A 34 -16.31 -1.07 2.35
CA PHE A 34 -15.14 -0.96 1.49
C PHE A 34 -13.95 -1.78 1.99
N VAL A 35 -13.67 -1.71 3.28
CA VAL A 35 -12.56 -2.44 3.87
C VAL A 35 -12.82 -3.95 3.85
N VAL A 36 -14.05 -4.39 4.14
CA VAL A 36 -14.52 -5.78 3.96
C VAL A 36 -14.35 -6.20 2.50
N LEU A 37 -14.70 -5.36 1.53
CA LEU A 37 -14.47 -5.67 0.12
C LEU A 37 -12.98 -5.93 -0.18
N ILE A 38 -12.07 -5.13 0.37
CA ILE A 38 -10.63 -5.37 0.20
C ILE A 38 -10.20 -6.69 0.83
N HIS A 39 -10.76 -7.05 1.99
CA HIS A 39 -10.55 -8.35 2.64
C HIS A 39 -10.97 -9.51 1.71
N GLU A 40 -12.17 -9.44 1.14
CA GLU A 40 -12.67 -10.43 0.17
C GLU A 40 -11.80 -10.51 -1.10
N ILE A 41 -11.34 -9.36 -1.59
CA ILE A 41 -10.42 -9.32 -2.74
C ILE A 41 -9.09 -10.01 -2.42
N CYS A 42 -8.64 -10.00 -1.16
CA CYS A 42 -7.44 -10.72 -0.76
C CYS A 42 -7.63 -12.24 -0.80
N HIS A 43 -8.78 -12.77 -0.36
CA HIS A 43 -9.14 -14.18 -0.55
C HIS A 43 -9.17 -14.56 -2.03
N ALA A 44 -9.85 -13.76 -2.85
CA ALA A 44 -9.94 -13.99 -4.29
C ALA A 44 -8.54 -14.00 -4.94
N SER A 45 -7.69 -13.04 -4.56
CA SER A 45 -6.31 -12.94 -5.07
C SER A 45 -5.47 -14.16 -4.68
N ALA A 46 -5.56 -14.62 -3.44
CA ALA A 46 -4.86 -15.83 -2.99
C ALA A 46 -5.36 -17.10 -3.68
N ALA A 47 -6.67 -17.20 -3.94
CA ALA A 47 -7.25 -18.32 -4.67
C ALA A 47 -6.69 -18.38 -6.10
N LEU A 48 -6.69 -17.25 -6.81
CA LEU A 48 -6.12 -17.17 -8.16
C LEU A 48 -4.61 -17.45 -8.15
N PHE A 49 -3.86 -16.89 -7.20
CA PHE A 49 -2.41 -17.06 -7.11
C PHE A 49 -1.99 -18.50 -6.84
N THR A 50 -2.78 -19.25 -6.06
CA THR A 50 -2.51 -20.67 -5.78
C THR A 50 -2.96 -21.60 -6.91
N GLY A 51 -3.55 -21.08 -7.99
CA GLY A 51 -4.05 -21.85 -9.13
C GLY A 51 -5.49 -22.33 -8.96
N GLY A 52 -6.23 -21.78 -8.01
CA GLY A 52 -7.66 -21.98 -7.83
C GLY A 52 -8.51 -21.12 -8.76
N MET A 53 -9.79 -21.00 -8.45
CA MET A 53 -10.77 -20.25 -9.24
C MET A 53 -11.67 -19.41 -8.34
N VAL A 54 -11.98 -18.19 -8.75
CA VAL A 54 -12.95 -17.32 -8.07
C VAL A 54 -14.24 -17.29 -8.88
N LYS A 55 -15.36 -17.48 -8.20
CA LYS A 55 -16.72 -17.46 -8.79
C LYS A 55 -17.43 -16.15 -8.54
N GLY A 56 -17.21 -15.53 -7.39
CA GLY A 56 -17.74 -14.21 -7.10
C GLY A 56 -17.39 -13.70 -5.72
N ILE A 57 -17.67 -12.41 -5.52
CA ILE A 57 -17.51 -11.67 -4.27
C ILE A 57 -18.84 -10.95 -3.98
N ALA A 58 -19.36 -11.12 -2.77
CA ALA A 58 -20.56 -10.45 -2.28
C ALA A 58 -20.33 -9.78 -0.92
N LEU A 59 -21.15 -8.77 -0.62
CA LEU A 59 -21.17 -8.05 0.66
C LEU A 59 -22.60 -8.04 1.19
N HIS A 60 -22.74 -8.12 2.51
CA HIS A 60 -24.03 -8.26 3.18
C HIS A 60 -24.49 -6.99 3.94
N GLY A 61 -23.63 -5.98 4.10
CA GLY A 61 -23.98 -4.70 4.74
C GLY A 61 -24.11 -4.76 6.27
N ASN A 62 -23.64 -5.85 6.87
CA ASN A 62 -23.55 -6.09 8.31
C ASN A 62 -22.10 -6.35 8.74
N GLU A 63 -21.14 -5.71 8.04
CA GLU A 63 -19.69 -5.97 8.18
C GLU A 63 -19.25 -7.36 7.69
N GLY A 64 -20.18 -8.16 7.14
CA GLY A 64 -19.89 -9.45 6.51
C GLY A 64 -19.69 -9.35 4.99
N GLY A 65 -18.74 -10.15 4.50
CA GLY A 65 -18.48 -10.41 3.08
C GLY A 65 -18.44 -11.92 2.82
N GLU A 66 -18.53 -12.30 1.55
CA GLU A 66 -18.21 -13.67 1.14
C GLU A 66 -17.47 -13.70 -0.20
N THR A 67 -16.43 -14.52 -0.26
CA THR A 67 -15.72 -14.86 -1.49
C THR A 67 -15.98 -16.31 -1.84
N ILE A 68 -16.72 -16.53 -2.92
CA ILE A 68 -16.98 -17.86 -3.44
C ILE A 68 -15.79 -18.27 -4.31
N ALA A 69 -14.90 -19.08 -3.76
CA ALA A 69 -13.70 -19.57 -4.46
C ALA A 69 -13.49 -21.09 -4.30
N ILE A 70 -12.88 -21.67 -5.32
CA ILE A 70 -12.42 -23.06 -5.35
C ILE A 70 -10.90 -23.03 -5.20
N PRO A 71 -10.34 -23.42 -4.04
CA PRO A 71 -8.90 -23.49 -3.85
C PRO A 71 -8.27 -24.58 -4.74
N ALA A 72 -6.97 -24.49 -4.95
CA ALA A 72 -6.23 -25.51 -5.70
C ALA A 72 -6.20 -26.85 -4.96
N SER A 73 -5.88 -27.94 -5.67
CA SER A 73 -6.05 -29.30 -5.17
C SER A 73 -5.18 -29.69 -3.96
N PHE A 74 -4.18 -28.86 -3.59
CA PHE A 74 -3.33 -29.13 -2.43
C PHE A 74 -3.87 -28.44 -1.18
N ARG A 75 -3.80 -29.13 -0.03
CA ARG A 75 -4.35 -28.64 1.25
C ARG A 75 -3.83 -27.26 1.68
N GLY A 76 -2.58 -26.94 1.35
CA GLY A 76 -1.98 -25.64 1.65
C GLY A 76 -2.67 -24.46 0.96
N SER A 77 -3.32 -24.68 -0.20
CA SER A 77 -4.04 -23.62 -0.91
C SER A 77 -5.19 -23.09 -0.06
N PHE A 78 -5.97 -23.98 0.57
CA PHE A 78 -7.07 -23.56 1.45
C PHE A 78 -6.56 -22.70 2.62
N ILE A 79 -5.50 -23.12 3.29
CA ILE A 79 -4.92 -22.37 4.42
C ILE A 79 -4.48 -20.96 3.95
N LEU A 80 -3.81 -20.88 2.79
CA LEU A 80 -3.40 -19.60 2.22
C LEU A 80 -4.58 -18.71 1.86
N VAL A 81 -5.62 -19.28 1.23
CA VAL A 81 -6.83 -18.54 0.84
C VAL A 81 -7.53 -18.02 2.08
N VAL A 82 -7.86 -18.86 3.06
CA VAL A 82 -8.57 -18.44 4.28
C VAL A 82 -7.75 -17.47 5.12
N SER A 83 -6.42 -17.58 5.15
CA SER A 83 -5.59 -16.60 5.86
C SER A 83 -5.48 -15.26 5.13
N ALA A 84 -5.78 -15.22 3.83
CA ALA A 84 -5.46 -14.08 2.98
C ALA A 84 -6.28 -12.83 3.31
N GLY A 85 -7.50 -12.98 3.82
CA GLY A 85 -8.31 -11.85 4.24
C GLY A 85 -7.56 -10.97 5.26
N TYR A 86 -7.18 -11.55 6.39
CA TYR A 86 -6.49 -10.82 7.46
C TYR A 86 -5.08 -10.40 7.10
N ILE A 87 -4.27 -11.33 6.57
CA ILE A 87 -2.86 -11.07 6.26
C ILE A 87 -2.75 -10.13 5.06
N GLY A 88 -3.55 -10.38 4.03
CA GLY A 88 -3.61 -9.59 2.80
C GLY A 88 -4.08 -8.17 3.07
N SER A 89 -5.12 -7.96 3.88
CA SER A 89 -5.56 -6.61 4.27
C SER A 89 -4.44 -5.84 4.98
N SER A 90 -3.73 -6.48 5.91
CA SER A 90 -2.57 -5.86 6.57
C SER A 90 -1.43 -5.53 5.60
N LEU A 91 -1.16 -6.39 4.62
CA LEU A 91 -0.16 -6.15 3.58
C LEU A 91 -0.57 -4.99 2.66
N VAL A 92 -1.80 -4.99 2.15
CA VAL A 92 -2.33 -3.93 1.29
C VAL A 92 -2.31 -2.60 2.03
N GLY A 93 -2.86 -2.56 3.24
CA GLY A 93 -2.87 -1.34 4.07
C GLY A 93 -1.46 -0.84 4.37
N GLY A 94 -0.52 -1.75 4.71
CA GLY A 94 0.88 -1.43 4.93
C GLY A 94 1.59 -0.87 3.68
N LEU A 95 1.33 -1.43 2.50
CA LEU A 95 1.87 -0.92 1.23
C LEU A 95 1.35 0.48 0.90
N LEU A 96 0.04 0.73 1.11
CA LEU A 96 -0.54 2.06 0.92
C LEU A 96 0.04 3.08 1.90
N LEU A 97 0.21 2.70 3.18
CA LEU A 97 0.88 3.55 4.18
C LEU A 97 2.32 3.88 3.77
N LYS A 98 3.09 2.88 3.33
CA LYS A 98 4.46 3.09 2.85
C LYS A 98 4.49 4.07 1.68
N SER A 99 3.61 3.90 0.69
CA SER A 99 3.54 4.81 -0.46
C SER A 99 3.13 6.23 -0.05
N GLY A 100 2.13 6.37 0.83
CA GLY A 100 1.67 7.66 1.33
C GLY A 100 2.77 8.42 2.09
N PHE A 101 3.44 7.76 3.03
CA PHE A 101 4.49 8.41 3.82
C PHE A 101 5.81 8.62 3.06
N SER A 102 6.14 7.76 2.10
CA SER A 102 7.28 8.01 1.20
C SER A 102 7.01 9.22 0.31
N GLY A 103 5.75 9.47 -0.04
CA GLY A 103 5.34 10.57 -0.91
C GLY A 103 5.74 10.38 -2.38
N HIS A 104 6.41 9.28 -2.71
CA HIS A 104 6.77 8.93 -4.07
C HIS A 104 5.61 8.22 -4.78
N ASN A 105 5.30 8.67 -5.98
CA ASN A 105 4.26 8.10 -6.85
C ASN A 105 2.87 7.99 -6.19
N ALA A 106 2.53 8.84 -5.21
CA ALA A 106 1.29 8.68 -4.44
C ALA A 106 0.06 8.75 -5.36
N ARG A 107 0.08 9.69 -6.31
CA ARG A 107 -0.94 9.79 -7.35
C ARG A 107 -1.08 8.51 -8.18
N GLN A 108 0.04 7.93 -8.63
CA GLN A 108 0.02 6.73 -9.47
C GLN A 108 -0.50 5.53 -8.67
N THR A 109 -0.08 5.38 -7.42
CA THR A 109 -0.56 4.33 -6.51
C THR A 109 -2.08 4.42 -6.36
N LEU A 110 -2.66 5.60 -6.11
CA LEU A 110 -4.12 5.74 -6.00
C LEU A 110 -4.83 5.42 -7.32
N ILE A 111 -4.36 5.94 -8.45
CA ILE A 111 -4.99 5.69 -9.75
C ILE A 111 -5.01 4.19 -10.04
N LEU A 112 -3.88 3.50 -9.85
CA LEU A 112 -3.78 2.06 -10.05
C LEU A 112 -4.66 1.29 -9.07
N PHE A 113 -4.70 1.69 -7.80
CA PHE A 113 -5.52 1.05 -6.78
C PHE A 113 -7.03 1.22 -7.06
N GLY A 114 -7.46 2.42 -7.47
CA GLY A 114 -8.84 2.68 -7.88
C GLY A 114 -9.23 1.89 -9.13
N LEU A 115 -8.36 1.82 -10.14
CA LEU A 115 -8.57 1.01 -11.34
C LEU A 115 -8.65 -0.48 -11.03
N LEU A 116 -7.78 -0.98 -10.15
CA LEU A 116 -7.80 -2.37 -9.68
C LEU A 116 -9.15 -2.68 -9.03
N LEU A 117 -9.61 -1.81 -8.12
CA LEU A 117 -10.87 -2.01 -7.42
C LEU A 117 -12.06 -2.06 -8.38
N ILE A 118 -12.15 -1.11 -9.33
CA ILE A 118 -13.18 -1.12 -10.38
C ILE A 118 -13.12 -2.42 -11.18
N THR A 119 -11.92 -2.83 -11.59
CA THR A 119 -11.73 -4.03 -12.42
C THR A 119 -12.20 -5.27 -11.68
N VAL A 120 -11.78 -5.46 -10.43
CA VAL A 120 -12.15 -6.63 -9.63
C VAL A 120 -13.66 -6.66 -9.38
N SER A 121 -14.28 -5.52 -9.05
CA SER A 121 -15.72 -5.45 -8.84
C SER A 121 -16.53 -5.71 -10.10
N VAL A 122 -16.07 -5.28 -11.27
CA VAL A 122 -16.72 -5.59 -12.55
C VAL A 122 -16.59 -7.08 -12.90
N LEU A 123 -15.45 -7.70 -12.61
CA LEU A 123 -15.19 -9.09 -12.99
C LEU A 123 -15.81 -10.11 -12.04
N TYR A 124 -15.85 -9.80 -10.74
CA TYR A 124 -16.17 -10.79 -9.70
C TYR A 124 -17.37 -10.42 -8.84
N SER A 125 -17.93 -9.22 -8.92
CA SER A 125 -19.18 -8.88 -8.20
C SER A 125 -20.36 -8.85 -9.17
N LYS A 126 -21.54 -9.27 -8.69
CA LYS A 126 -22.76 -9.25 -9.51
C LYS A 126 -23.29 -7.83 -9.65
N LEU A 127 -23.69 -7.47 -10.86
CA LEU A 127 -24.25 -6.16 -11.18
C LEU A 127 -25.51 -5.89 -10.33
N GLY A 128 -25.53 -4.77 -9.60
CA GLY A 128 -26.65 -4.37 -8.76
C GLY A 128 -26.57 -4.86 -7.31
N GLU A 129 -25.55 -5.63 -6.93
CA GLU A 129 -25.29 -6.02 -5.54
C GLU A 129 -24.36 -5.02 -4.83
N LEU A 130 -24.35 -5.08 -3.50
CA LEU A 130 -23.60 -4.15 -2.65
C LEU A 130 -22.10 -4.13 -2.98
N ALA A 131 -21.48 -5.30 -3.15
CA ALA A 131 -20.05 -5.41 -3.51
C ALA A 131 -19.69 -4.66 -4.80
N TYR A 132 -20.57 -4.76 -5.81
CA TYR A 132 -20.39 -4.05 -7.07
C TYR A 132 -20.48 -2.54 -6.86
N PHE A 133 -21.50 -2.05 -6.17
CA PHE A 133 -21.65 -0.62 -5.93
C PHE A 133 -20.52 -0.05 -5.07
N THR A 134 -20.14 -0.72 -3.99
CA THR A 134 -19.05 -0.33 -3.11
C THR A 134 -17.75 -0.20 -3.89
N GLY A 135 -17.40 -1.20 -4.70
CA GLY A 135 -16.15 -1.16 -5.46
C GLY A 135 -16.12 -0.14 -6.59
N ILE A 136 -17.23 0.05 -7.30
CA ILE A 136 -17.33 1.12 -8.32
C ILE A 136 -17.26 2.51 -7.68
N PHE A 137 -18.03 2.74 -6.61
CA PHE A 137 -18.08 4.04 -5.92
C PHE A 137 -16.71 4.42 -5.34
N TRP A 138 -16.13 3.53 -4.52
CA TRP A 138 -14.81 3.77 -3.95
C TRP A 138 -13.73 3.80 -5.00
N GLY A 139 -13.80 2.94 -6.02
CA GLY A 139 -12.80 2.88 -7.08
C GLY A 139 -12.74 4.17 -7.90
N LEU A 140 -13.91 4.71 -8.28
CA LEU A 140 -14.01 6.02 -8.92
C LEU A 140 -13.57 7.15 -8.00
N GLY A 141 -13.99 7.15 -6.74
CA GLY A 141 -13.60 8.15 -5.75
C GLY A 141 -12.09 8.21 -5.54
N ILE A 142 -11.45 7.05 -5.40
CA ILE A 142 -10.00 6.89 -5.25
C ILE A 142 -9.27 7.36 -6.51
N LEU A 143 -9.76 6.96 -7.69
CA LEU A 143 -9.18 7.35 -8.98
C LEU A 143 -9.23 8.87 -9.16
N VAL A 144 -10.39 9.49 -8.94
CA VAL A 144 -10.57 10.94 -9.01
C VAL A 144 -9.68 11.64 -7.99
N THR A 145 -9.61 11.13 -6.75
CA THR A 145 -8.75 11.68 -5.70
C THR A 145 -7.28 11.70 -6.12
N GLY A 146 -6.80 10.62 -6.76
CA GLY A 146 -5.46 10.56 -7.34
C GLY A 146 -5.21 11.65 -8.40
N MET A 147 -6.25 12.13 -9.07
CA MET A 147 -6.14 13.20 -10.07
C MET A 147 -6.14 14.62 -9.47
N LEU A 148 -6.51 14.80 -8.19
CA LEU A 148 -6.62 16.12 -7.55
C LEU A 148 -5.28 16.72 -7.09
N GLY A 149 -4.21 15.92 -7.04
CA GLY A 149 -2.86 16.38 -6.72
C GLY A 149 -2.11 15.50 -5.72
N GLU A 150 -0.80 15.75 -5.58
CA GLU A 150 0.08 14.87 -4.80
C GLU A 150 -0.22 14.92 -3.29
N SER A 151 -0.43 16.11 -2.71
CA SER A 151 -0.70 16.25 -1.28
C SER A 151 -1.99 15.56 -0.84
N ILE A 152 -3.05 15.67 -1.65
CA ILE A 152 -4.32 14.98 -1.41
C ILE A 152 -4.12 13.47 -1.57
N SER A 153 -3.34 13.05 -2.57
CA SER A 153 -3.05 11.63 -2.79
C SER A 153 -2.31 11.00 -1.61
N ILE A 154 -1.33 11.70 -1.05
CA ILE A 154 -0.60 11.27 0.14
C ILE A 154 -1.56 11.08 1.32
N LEU A 155 -2.39 12.08 1.60
CA LEU A 155 -3.34 12.02 2.72
C LEU A 155 -4.33 10.86 2.53
N ALA A 156 -4.85 10.68 1.32
CA ALA A 156 -5.77 9.60 1.00
C ALA A 156 -5.12 8.22 1.13
N LEU A 157 -3.86 8.04 0.70
CA LEU A 157 -3.13 6.78 0.92
C LEU A 157 -2.92 6.47 2.39
N VAL A 158 -2.57 7.47 3.20
CA VAL A 158 -2.41 7.29 4.65
C VAL A 158 -3.76 6.93 5.29
N PHE A 159 -4.85 7.59 4.89
CA PHE A 159 -6.20 7.28 5.38
C PHE A 159 -6.66 5.87 5.00
N LEU A 160 -6.59 5.52 3.71
CA LEU A 160 -6.98 4.20 3.21
C LEU A 160 -6.11 3.10 3.80
N GLY A 161 -4.79 3.32 3.82
CA GLY A 161 -3.83 2.37 4.37
C GLY A 161 -4.05 2.12 5.86
N THR A 162 -4.33 3.17 6.64
CA THR A 162 -4.70 3.02 8.07
C THR A 162 -6.00 2.23 8.21
N SER A 163 -7.03 2.60 7.45
CA SER A 163 -8.36 1.95 7.54
C SER A 163 -8.30 0.47 7.19
N ILE A 164 -7.61 0.11 6.10
CA ILE A 164 -7.48 -1.28 5.64
C ILE A 164 -6.60 -2.10 6.58
N SER A 165 -5.49 -1.53 7.06
CA SER A 165 -4.57 -2.28 7.94
C SER A 165 -5.15 -2.61 9.31
N LEU A 166 -6.00 -1.75 9.86
CA LEU A 166 -6.64 -1.99 11.15
C LEU A 166 -7.77 -3.01 11.10
N TYR A 167 -8.30 -3.31 9.91
CA TYR A 167 -9.46 -4.19 9.75
C TYR A 167 -9.29 -5.53 10.45
N SER A 168 -8.16 -6.20 10.22
CA SER A 168 -7.92 -7.53 10.78
C SER A 168 -7.92 -7.54 12.30
N ILE A 169 -7.50 -6.44 12.92
CA ILE A 169 -7.51 -6.30 14.39
C ILE A 169 -8.95 -6.08 14.87
N TYR A 170 -9.73 -5.29 14.14
CA TYR A 170 -11.12 -5.03 14.47
C TYR A 170 -11.99 -6.28 14.33
N ASP A 171 -11.94 -6.95 13.17
CA ASP A 171 -12.76 -8.13 12.86
C ASP A 171 -12.45 -9.31 13.81
N LEU A 172 -11.20 -9.41 14.28
CA LEU A 172 -10.83 -10.42 15.26
C LEU A 172 -11.19 -10.05 16.71
N SER A 173 -11.69 -8.84 16.98
CA SER A 173 -12.00 -8.38 18.33
C SER A 173 -13.34 -8.90 18.86
N ASP A 174 -14.32 -9.11 17.99
CA ASP A 174 -15.63 -9.72 18.27
C ASP A 174 -15.74 -11.15 17.73
N PHE A 175 -14.61 -11.74 17.32
CA PHE A 175 -14.49 -13.09 16.75
C PHE A 175 -15.22 -14.18 17.56
N ALA A 176 -15.18 -14.09 18.88
CA ALA A 176 -15.79 -15.08 19.77
C ALA A 176 -17.30 -15.23 19.55
N ASP A 177 -17.98 -14.14 19.24
CA ASP A 177 -19.43 -14.09 19.07
C ASP A 177 -19.87 -14.58 17.68
N LYS A 178 -18.96 -14.56 16.70
CA LYS A 178 -19.21 -14.89 15.30
C LYS A 178 -18.29 -15.98 14.77
N LEU A 179 -17.83 -16.88 15.63
CA LEU A 179 -16.82 -17.90 15.30
C LEU A 179 -17.05 -18.56 13.93
N PRO A 180 -18.25 -19.08 13.59
CA PRO A 180 -18.44 -19.81 12.34
C PRO A 180 -18.38 -18.93 11.08
N GLU A 181 -18.58 -17.62 11.21
CA GLU A 181 -18.64 -16.66 10.11
C GLU A 181 -17.27 -16.07 9.78
N THR A 182 -16.31 -16.21 10.70
CA THR A 182 -14.96 -15.66 10.56
C THR A 182 -14.00 -16.64 9.90
N ASP A 183 -12.99 -16.12 9.20
CA ASP A 183 -11.97 -16.97 8.55
C ASP A 183 -11.23 -17.88 9.56
N ALA A 184 -11.04 -17.39 10.79
CA ALA A 184 -10.28 -18.13 11.80
C ALA A 184 -11.10 -19.30 12.33
N GLY A 185 -12.42 -19.13 12.45
CA GLY A 185 -13.31 -20.22 12.77
C GLY A 185 -13.43 -21.20 11.62
N ILE A 186 -13.60 -20.72 10.38
CA ILE A 186 -13.64 -21.57 9.17
C ILE A 186 -12.39 -22.47 9.11
N LEU A 187 -11.20 -21.91 9.37
CA LEU A 187 -9.97 -22.70 9.42
C LEU A 187 -9.96 -23.66 10.62
N ALA A 188 -10.41 -23.25 11.79
CA ALA A 188 -10.48 -24.10 12.97
C ALA A 188 -11.42 -25.30 12.79
N TYR A 189 -12.59 -25.09 12.19
CA TYR A 189 -13.55 -26.13 11.81
C TYR A 189 -12.91 -27.12 10.84
N TRP A 190 -12.34 -26.61 9.75
CA TRP A 190 -11.68 -27.44 8.74
C TRP A 190 -10.52 -28.26 9.32
N MET A 191 -9.68 -27.67 10.18
CA MET A 191 -8.58 -28.38 10.85
C MET A 191 -9.07 -29.44 11.84
N SER A 192 -10.24 -29.23 12.44
CA SER A 192 -10.89 -30.19 13.35
C SER A 192 -11.65 -31.28 12.61
N GLY A 193 -11.77 -31.19 11.27
CA GLY A 193 -12.53 -32.14 10.45
C GLY A 193 -14.04 -32.02 10.64
N LEU A 194 -14.52 -30.85 11.06
CA LEU A 194 -15.94 -30.54 11.30
C LEU A 194 -16.39 -29.45 10.32
N SER A 195 -17.66 -29.46 9.95
CA SER A 195 -18.36 -28.34 9.31
C SER A 195 -19.23 -27.63 10.35
N PRO A 196 -19.41 -26.29 10.27
CA PRO A 196 -20.43 -25.60 11.06
C PRO A 196 -21.83 -26.21 10.92
N GLU A 197 -22.15 -26.76 9.74
CA GLU A 197 -23.43 -27.43 9.44
C GLU A 197 -23.60 -28.77 10.18
N ASP A 198 -22.51 -29.42 10.60
CA ASP A 198 -22.56 -30.68 11.35
C ASP A 198 -23.06 -30.46 12.79
N LEU A 199 -22.95 -29.23 13.29
CA LEU A 199 -23.41 -28.83 14.62
C LEU A 199 -24.90 -28.47 14.56
N ASN A 200 -25.76 -29.49 14.60
CA ASN A 200 -27.23 -29.35 14.63
C ASN A 200 -27.72 -28.75 15.97
N ALA A 201 -27.40 -27.48 16.23
CA ALA A 201 -27.67 -26.74 17.47
C ALA A 201 -26.91 -27.24 18.72
N GLU A 202 -25.82 -27.99 18.55
CA GLU A 202 -24.87 -28.27 19.64
C GLU A 202 -23.91 -27.09 19.85
N GLU A 203 -23.53 -26.85 21.11
CA GLU A 203 -22.49 -25.87 21.43
C GLU A 203 -21.19 -26.21 20.69
N THR A 204 -20.52 -25.18 20.18
CA THR A 204 -19.25 -25.34 19.45
C THR A 204 -18.23 -26.10 20.31
N PRO A 205 -17.62 -27.19 19.83
CA PRO A 205 -16.69 -27.98 20.63
C PRO A 205 -15.54 -27.13 21.17
N VAL A 206 -15.17 -27.35 22.44
CA VAL A 206 -14.10 -26.59 23.12
C VAL A 206 -12.77 -26.62 22.34
N ALA A 207 -12.48 -27.71 21.64
CA ALA A 207 -11.30 -27.84 20.79
C ALA A 207 -11.33 -26.87 19.60
N VAL A 208 -12.49 -26.69 18.95
CA VAL A 208 -12.66 -25.75 17.83
C VAL A 208 -12.54 -24.32 18.34
N LEU A 209 -13.17 -24.01 19.48
CA LEU A 209 -13.04 -22.70 20.13
C LEU A 209 -11.57 -22.38 20.44
N PHE A 210 -10.87 -23.29 21.13
CA PHE A 210 -9.47 -23.11 21.48
C PHE A 210 -8.58 -22.90 20.24
N LEU A 211 -8.80 -23.71 19.19
CA LEU A 211 -8.07 -23.57 17.94
C LEU A 211 -8.38 -22.26 17.22
N GLY A 212 -9.65 -21.83 17.22
CA GLY A 212 -10.09 -20.55 16.69
C GLY A 212 -9.37 -19.38 17.37
N TYR A 213 -9.35 -19.34 18.71
CA TYR A 213 -8.62 -18.32 19.45
C TYR A 213 -7.10 -18.34 19.17
N LEU A 214 -6.51 -19.52 19.01
CA LEU A 214 -5.08 -19.65 18.67
C LEU A 214 -4.79 -19.05 17.28
N ILE A 215 -5.61 -19.38 16.28
CA ILE A 215 -5.49 -18.89 14.90
C ILE A 215 -5.73 -17.38 14.85
N ALA A 216 -6.81 -16.90 15.47
CA ALA A 216 -7.14 -15.48 15.57
C ALA A 216 -5.99 -14.68 16.21
N SER A 217 -5.42 -15.18 17.32
CA SER A 217 -4.28 -14.54 17.99
C SER A 217 -3.05 -14.52 17.09
N LEU A 218 -2.76 -15.61 16.38
CA LEU A 218 -1.63 -15.69 15.46
C LEU A 218 -1.78 -14.69 14.31
N TRP A 219 -2.95 -14.59 13.69
CA TRP A 219 -3.19 -13.64 12.60
C TRP A 219 -3.19 -12.20 13.08
N SER A 220 -3.70 -11.92 14.28
CA SER A 220 -3.60 -10.61 14.92
C SER A 220 -2.13 -10.19 15.11
N LEU A 221 -1.30 -11.08 15.67
CA LEU A 221 0.13 -10.82 15.87
C LEU A 221 0.87 -10.61 14.55
N LEU A 222 0.59 -11.43 13.53
CA LEU A 222 1.20 -11.30 12.22
C LEU A 222 0.79 -9.97 11.54
N SER A 223 -0.49 -9.62 11.63
CA SER A 223 -1.05 -8.36 11.11
C SER A 223 -0.36 -7.16 11.76
N ILE A 224 -0.28 -7.13 13.09
CA ILE A 224 0.45 -6.08 13.84
C ILE A 224 1.92 -6.03 13.41
N GLY A 225 2.57 -7.20 13.25
CA GLY A 225 3.95 -7.29 12.79
C GLY A 225 4.18 -6.70 11.40
N ILE A 226 3.26 -6.96 10.46
CA ILE A 226 3.28 -6.40 9.09
C ILE A 226 3.11 -4.88 9.13
N ILE A 227 2.13 -4.39 9.89
CA ILE A 227 1.89 -2.95 10.03
C ILE A 227 3.12 -2.26 10.62
N TYR A 228 3.69 -2.83 11.69
CA TYR A 228 4.92 -2.33 12.30
C TYR A 228 6.09 -2.32 11.30
N TYR A 229 6.26 -3.38 10.50
CA TYR A 229 7.33 -3.45 9.50
C TYR A 229 7.23 -2.30 8.48
N PHE A 230 6.04 -2.05 7.93
CA PHE A 230 5.83 -0.97 6.96
C PHE A 230 5.97 0.42 7.59
N LEU A 231 5.44 0.63 8.80
CA LEU A 231 5.59 1.89 9.53
C LEU A 231 7.06 2.17 9.88
N LYS A 232 7.79 1.15 10.37
CA LYS A 232 9.20 1.29 10.72
C LYS A 232 10.03 1.67 9.50
N GLY A 233 9.85 0.97 8.38
CA GLY A 233 10.55 1.29 7.13
C GLY A 233 10.27 2.72 6.67
N SER A 234 8.99 3.09 6.71
CA SER A 234 8.51 4.40 6.29
C SER A 234 8.99 5.57 7.17
N LEU A 235 9.11 5.38 8.49
CA LEU A 235 9.63 6.41 9.40
C LEU A 235 11.17 6.48 9.38
N HIS A 236 11.85 5.39 9.03
CA HIS A 236 13.31 5.36 8.90
C HIS A 236 13.82 5.90 7.55
N GLU A 237 12.98 5.94 6.52
CA GLU A 237 13.28 6.53 5.22
C GLU A 237 13.35 8.07 5.34
N HIS A 238 14.49 8.55 5.83
CA HIS A 238 15.19 9.80 5.51
C HIS A 238 16.55 9.73 6.24
N ARG A 239 17.46 8.96 5.66
CA ARG A 239 18.92 9.07 5.88
C ARG A 239 19.74 8.70 4.64
N HIS A 240 19.13 8.84 3.47
CA HIS A 240 19.82 8.89 2.18
C HIS A 240 19.20 10.01 1.35
N GLU A 241 19.19 11.22 1.91
CA GLU A 241 19.29 12.42 1.10
C GLU A 241 20.68 12.99 1.36
N GLU A 242 21.39 13.17 0.25
CA GLU A 242 22.36 14.26 0.10
C GLU A 242 23.56 14.20 1.02
N ASP A 243 24.36 13.14 0.90
CA ASP A 243 25.80 13.35 1.08
C ASP A 243 26.24 14.22 -0.11
N HIS A 244 26.33 15.52 0.15
CA HIS A 244 27.03 16.56 -0.61
C HIS A 244 27.73 16.08 -1.90
N THR A 245 26.97 15.95 -2.99
CA THR A 245 27.53 15.94 -4.35
C THR A 245 27.03 17.10 -5.20
N ALA A 246 26.42 18.11 -4.57
CA ALA A 246 26.39 19.46 -5.13
C ALA A 246 27.76 20.17 -5.07
N THR A 247 28.73 19.60 -4.35
CA THR A 247 30.10 20.15 -4.31
C THR A 247 31.03 19.53 -5.35
N ASN A 248 30.70 18.39 -5.98
CA ASN A 248 31.63 17.66 -6.85
C ASN A 248 31.11 17.34 -8.27
N ALA A 249 29.99 17.90 -8.72
CA ALA A 249 29.60 17.77 -10.14
C ALA A 249 30.58 18.50 -11.09
N LEU A 250 31.27 19.55 -10.59
CA LEU A 250 32.38 20.21 -11.29
C LEU A 250 33.72 19.46 -11.13
N ASP A 251 33.90 18.68 -10.07
CA ASP A 251 35.12 17.88 -9.85
C ASP A 251 35.08 16.50 -10.52
N SER A 252 33.91 16.07 -11.02
CA SER A 252 33.74 14.78 -11.73
C SER A 252 34.02 14.84 -13.23
N PHE A 253 34.28 16.01 -13.80
CA PHE A 253 34.92 16.11 -15.09
C PHE A 253 36.42 15.94 -14.87
N GLU A 254 36.97 14.79 -15.27
CA GLU A 254 38.42 14.60 -15.35
C GLU A 254 39.02 15.80 -16.09
N ARG A 255 39.77 16.66 -15.37
CA ARG A 255 40.63 17.65 -16.02
C ARG A 255 41.53 16.87 -16.99
N PHE A 256 41.56 17.31 -18.24
CA PHE A 256 42.37 16.67 -19.28
C PHE A 256 43.78 16.38 -18.75
N PRO A 257 44.23 15.11 -18.76
CA PRO A 257 45.52 14.76 -18.20
C PRO A 257 46.62 15.23 -19.16
N GLY A 258 47.19 16.40 -18.88
CA GLY A 258 48.35 16.96 -19.57
C GLY A 258 48.13 18.35 -20.18
N ASP A 259 49.23 19.05 -20.45
CA ASP A 259 49.20 20.36 -21.10
C ASP A 259 48.61 20.24 -22.52
N LEU A 260 47.53 20.97 -22.78
CA LEU A 260 46.90 21.03 -24.10
C LEU A 260 47.89 21.53 -25.15
N SER A 261 47.90 20.88 -26.32
CA SER A 261 48.69 21.36 -27.46
C SER A 261 48.21 22.75 -27.92
N PRO A 262 49.08 23.57 -28.54
CA PRO A 262 48.71 24.92 -28.98
C PRO A 262 47.49 24.96 -29.91
N GLU A 263 47.35 23.94 -30.77
CA GLU A 263 46.23 23.81 -31.70
C GLU A 263 44.91 23.49 -30.97
N ALA A 264 44.96 22.68 -29.91
CA ALA A 264 43.78 22.34 -29.11
C ALA A 264 43.27 23.53 -28.29
N LYS A 265 44.17 24.37 -27.75
CA LYS A 265 43.80 25.61 -27.05
C LYS A 265 43.05 26.56 -27.99
N LEU A 266 43.57 26.77 -29.19
CA LEU A 266 42.96 27.67 -30.19
C LEU A 266 41.58 27.17 -30.66
N TRP A 267 41.39 25.86 -30.73
CA TRP A 267 40.10 25.25 -31.10
C TRP A 267 39.02 25.48 -30.03
N LEU A 268 39.41 25.40 -28.75
CA LEU A 268 38.50 25.64 -27.60
C LEU A 268 38.12 27.11 -27.48
N GLU A 269 39.08 28.03 -27.62
CA GLU A 269 38.81 29.48 -27.58
C GLU A 269 37.83 29.92 -28.68
N LYS A 270 37.97 29.38 -29.91
CA LYS A 270 37.02 29.66 -31.00
C LYS A 270 35.58 29.22 -30.71
N ARG A 271 35.40 28.28 -29.77
CA ARG A 271 34.08 27.81 -29.32
C ARG A 271 33.63 28.46 -28.01
N GLY A 272 34.35 29.47 -27.54
CA GLY A 272 34.05 30.18 -26.31
C GLY A 272 34.31 29.35 -25.07
N VAL A 273 35.25 28.41 -25.09
CA VAL A 273 35.62 27.61 -23.92
C VAL A 273 37.02 27.99 -23.48
N ASP A 274 37.19 28.36 -22.22
CA ASP A 274 38.51 28.68 -21.65
C ASP A 274 39.34 27.38 -21.53
N PRO A 275 40.49 27.26 -22.22
CA PRO A 275 41.28 26.04 -22.24
C PRO A 275 41.88 25.64 -20.89
N GLU A 276 42.07 26.58 -19.95
CA GLU A 276 42.70 26.27 -18.65
C GLU A 276 41.68 25.93 -17.56
N SER A 277 40.50 26.53 -17.61
CA SER A 277 39.43 26.29 -16.63
C SER A 277 38.35 25.32 -17.11
N GLY A 278 38.23 25.08 -18.42
CA GLY A 278 37.22 24.20 -19.03
C GLY A 278 35.79 24.79 -19.00
N VAL A 279 35.64 26.05 -18.60
CA VAL A 279 34.34 26.73 -18.46
C VAL A 279 33.89 27.24 -19.84
N VAL A 280 32.64 26.94 -20.20
CA VAL A 280 31.98 27.48 -21.40
C VAL A 280 31.58 28.93 -21.12
N ILE A 281 32.25 29.88 -21.77
CA ILE A 281 31.97 31.31 -21.71
C ILE A 281 30.71 31.59 -22.55
N PRO A 282 29.63 32.13 -21.94
CA PRO A 282 28.42 32.45 -22.69
C PRO A 282 28.70 33.53 -23.76
N PRO A 283 28.05 33.47 -24.94
CA PRO A 283 28.37 34.31 -26.11
C PRO A 283 28.34 35.83 -25.84
N ASN A 284 27.60 36.25 -24.83
CA ASN A 284 27.38 37.66 -24.51
C ASN A 284 28.57 38.31 -23.78
N LEU A 285 29.54 37.54 -23.27
CA LEU A 285 30.76 38.05 -22.63
C LEU A 285 31.98 38.13 -23.58
N LEU A 286 31.88 37.54 -24.77
CA LEU A 286 32.99 37.51 -25.75
C LEU A 286 33.25 38.87 -26.42
N PHE A 287 32.30 39.80 -26.36
CA PHE A 287 32.39 41.11 -27.02
C PHE A 287 32.98 42.23 -26.16
N ASP A 288 33.24 41.99 -24.87
CA ASP A 288 33.73 43.01 -23.93
C ASP A 288 35.19 42.81 -23.46
N LEU A 289 35.92 41.84 -24.02
CA LEU A 289 37.35 41.70 -23.70
C LEU A 289 38.18 42.67 -24.54
N PRO A 290 39.03 43.52 -23.92
CA PRO A 290 39.96 44.35 -24.68
C PRO A 290 40.97 43.47 -25.44
N PRO A 291 41.43 43.89 -26.62
CA PRO A 291 42.41 43.12 -27.37
C PRO A 291 43.68 42.96 -26.53
N LYS A 292 44.13 41.72 -26.32
CA LYS A 292 45.46 41.47 -25.79
C LYS A 292 46.46 41.81 -26.89
N ASP A 293 47.21 42.88 -26.68
CA ASP A 293 48.40 43.19 -27.47
C ASP A 293 49.43 42.06 -27.35
N ASN A 294 49.93 41.64 -28.52
CA ASN A 294 51.06 40.76 -28.84
C ASN A 294 51.82 40.06 -27.71
#